data_AF-A0A1A8WFL8-F1
#
_entry.id   AF-A0A1A8WFL8-F1
#
_cell.length_a   1.000
_cell.length_b   1.000
_cell.length_c   1.000
_cell.angle_alpha   90.00
_cell.angle_beta   90.00
_cell.angle_gamma   90.00
#
_symmetry.space_group_name_H-M   'P 1'
#
loop_
_entity.id
_entity.type
_entity.pdbx_description
1 polymer ?
#
loop_
_entity_poly.entity_id
_entity_poly.type
_entity_poly.pdbx_seq_one_letter_code
_entity_poly.pdbx_strand_id
1 'polypeptide(L)'
;MTTGEPDFDIFENSEDYFQNEALIDAIPHPYNANFCYRTENPDFKHNLDLMNLCKNFVVFLEKLQAAYENDTTKYSKYIEYLNFWLTYKSTATGKSDDYITKFYEFIQNNYKAFPPDGELKRKIYHIKGKSFNNMSILYDLYRLYYEIIHKSQEKCDKFHKKFMENYNLGISKCYTDEEKLCTPLEKFKQFYDINRSS
;
A
#
# COMPACT_ATOMS: atom_id res chain seq x y z
N MET A 1 -9.68 -7.47 19.95
CA MET A 1 -9.23 -8.11 18.70
C MET A 1 -7.77 -7.75 18.57
N THR A 2 -6.88 -8.72 18.74
CA THR A 2 -5.44 -8.53 18.51
C THR A 2 -5.25 -8.25 17.03
N THR A 3 -5.08 -6.97 16.68
CA THR A 3 -4.53 -6.58 15.39
C THR A 3 -3.18 -7.26 15.29
N GLY A 4 -3.06 -8.27 14.44
CA GLY A 4 -1.77 -8.86 14.11
C GLY A 4 -0.82 -7.75 13.68
N GLU A 5 0.45 -7.86 14.04
CA GLU A 5 1.42 -6.88 13.60
C GLU A 5 1.51 -6.88 12.08
N PRO A 6 1.60 -5.70 11.43
CA PRO A 6 1.66 -5.62 9.98
C PRO A 6 2.86 -6.40 9.42
N ASP A 7 2.62 -7.16 8.35
CA ASP A 7 3.66 -7.98 7.70
C ASP A 7 4.55 -7.10 6.82
N PHE A 8 5.84 -7.00 7.15
CA PHE A 8 6.81 -6.22 6.39
C PHE A 8 7.31 -6.94 5.13
N ASP A 9 7.10 -8.26 5.04
CA ASP A 9 7.50 -9.08 3.90
C ASP A 9 6.54 -8.93 2.71
N ILE A 10 5.54 -8.05 2.83
CA ILE A 10 4.65 -7.68 1.73
C ILE A 10 5.42 -7.12 0.55
N PHE A 11 6.50 -6.36 0.78
CA PHE A 11 7.23 -5.65 -0.27
C PHE A 11 8.13 -6.53 -1.15
N GLU A 12 8.28 -7.81 -0.81
CA GLU A 12 9.02 -8.77 -1.65
C GLU A 12 8.38 -8.91 -3.06
N ASN A 13 7.07 -8.63 -3.20
CA ASN A 13 6.36 -8.66 -4.49
C ASN A 13 6.10 -7.26 -5.08
N SER A 14 6.88 -6.25 -4.70
CA SER A 14 6.63 -4.85 -5.08
C SER A 14 6.54 -4.60 -6.58
N GLU A 15 7.26 -5.34 -7.43
CA GLU A 15 7.17 -5.19 -8.89
C GLU A 15 5.75 -5.41 -9.39
N ASP A 16 5.16 -6.56 -9.03
CA ASP A 16 3.82 -6.97 -9.43
C ASP A 16 2.78 -5.95 -8.93
N TYR A 17 2.96 -5.45 -7.70
CA TYR A 17 2.10 -4.41 -7.14
C TYR A 17 2.15 -3.12 -7.95
N PHE A 18 3.35 -2.66 -8.34
CA PHE A 18 3.51 -1.41 -9.08
C PHE A 18 3.01 -1.52 -10.52
N GLN A 19 3.20 -2.67 -11.15
CA GLN A 19 2.66 -2.95 -12.48
C GLN A 19 1.13 -2.94 -12.45
N ASN A 20 0.51 -3.59 -11.47
CA ASN A 20 -0.94 -3.56 -11.33
C ASN A 20 -1.48 -2.17 -10.97
N GLU A 21 -0.78 -1.43 -10.10
CA GLU A 21 -1.16 -0.05 -9.75
C GLU A 21 -1.16 0.86 -11.00
N ALA A 22 -0.16 0.75 -11.87
CA ALA A 22 -0.07 1.54 -13.10
C ALA A 22 -1.22 1.29 -14.09
N LEU A 23 -1.91 0.15 -13.97
CA LEU A 23 -3.02 -0.23 -14.82
C LEU A 23 -4.39 0.19 -14.26
N ILE A 24 -4.45 0.70 -13.02
CA ILE A 24 -5.72 1.01 -12.35
C ILE A 24 -6.54 2.02 -13.16
N ASP A 25 -5.92 3.11 -13.59
CA ASP A 25 -6.61 4.20 -14.29
C ASP A 25 -7.11 3.78 -15.69
N ALA A 26 -6.59 2.68 -16.24
CA ALA A 26 -7.02 2.13 -17.54
C ALA A 26 -8.24 1.20 -17.41
N ILE A 27 -8.67 0.85 -16.20
CA ILE A 27 -9.75 -0.10 -15.97
C ILE A 27 -11.07 0.65 -15.78
N PRO A 28 -12.13 0.29 -16.52
CA PRO A 28 -13.46 0.81 -16.24
C PRO A 28 -13.88 0.51 -14.80
N HIS A 29 -14.34 1.52 -14.09
CA HIS A 29 -14.77 1.37 -12.71
C HIS A 29 -15.91 0.33 -12.57
N PRO A 30 -15.78 -0.67 -11.69
CA PRO A 30 -16.77 -1.72 -11.55
C PRO A 30 -18.04 -1.18 -10.89
N TYR A 31 -19.18 -1.83 -11.15
CA TYR A 31 -20.46 -1.50 -10.52
C TYR A 31 -20.37 -1.54 -8.98
N ASN A 32 -19.53 -2.41 -8.42
CA ASN A 32 -19.31 -2.52 -6.99
C ASN A 32 -18.57 -1.32 -6.39
N ALA A 33 -17.85 -0.51 -7.19
CA ALA A 33 -17.26 0.74 -6.73
C ALA A 33 -18.28 1.89 -6.65
N ASN A 34 -19.54 1.68 -7.07
CA ASN A 34 -20.55 2.74 -7.07
C ASN A 34 -20.85 3.29 -5.67
N PHE A 35 -20.62 2.51 -4.60
CA PHE A 35 -20.78 3.03 -3.24
C PHE A 35 -19.79 4.16 -2.92
N CYS A 36 -18.61 4.20 -3.56
CA CYS A 36 -17.66 5.29 -3.40
C CYS A 36 -18.22 6.64 -3.88
N TYR A 37 -19.29 6.63 -4.69
CA TYR A 37 -20.02 7.82 -5.12
C TYR A 37 -21.27 8.12 -4.29
N ARG A 38 -21.67 7.23 -3.36
CA ARG A 38 -22.93 7.38 -2.65
C ARG A 38 -22.89 8.62 -1.76
N THR A 39 -23.95 9.41 -1.87
CA THR A 39 -24.21 10.63 -1.10
C THR A 39 -24.56 10.37 0.37
N GLU A 40 -24.63 9.11 0.78
CA GLU A 40 -25.06 8.69 2.13
C GLU A 40 -24.01 9.00 3.20
N ASN A 41 -22.74 9.22 2.83
CA ASN A 41 -21.73 9.71 3.76
C ASN A 41 -21.34 11.17 3.45
N PRO A 42 -21.91 12.17 4.15
CA PRO A 42 -21.59 13.57 3.92
C PRO A 42 -20.12 13.90 4.22
N ASP A 43 -19.43 13.11 5.05
CA ASP A 43 -18.05 13.38 5.50
C ASP A 43 -17.00 13.20 4.38
N PHE A 44 -17.31 12.38 3.38
CA PHE A 44 -16.41 12.08 2.25
C PHE A 44 -16.92 12.58 0.89
N LYS A 45 -18.22 12.92 0.79
CA LYS A 45 -18.88 13.32 -0.46
C LYS A 45 -18.18 14.46 -1.20
N HIS A 46 -17.58 15.39 -0.48
CA HIS A 46 -16.90 16.56 -1.06
C HIS A 46 -15.41 16.35 -1.30
N ASN A 47 -14.87 15.17 -0.96
CA ASN A 47 -13.46 14.83 -1.09
C ASN A 47 -13.26 13.93 -2.32
N LEU A 48 -13.16 14.56 -3.49
CA LEU A 48 -13.00 13.86 -4.78
C LEU A 48 -11.77 12.93 -4.80
N ASP A 49 -10.68 13.32 -4.13
CA ASP A 49 -9.46 12.52 -4.05
C ASP A 49 -9.70 11.20 -3.31
N LEU A 50 -10.38 11.25 -2.15
CA LEU A 50 -10.74 10.03 -1.42
C LEU A 50 -11.78 9.18 -2.14
N MET A 51 -12.71 9.81 -2.86
CA MET A 51 -13.68 9.07 -3.68
C MET A 51 -12.99 8.31 -4.81
N ASN A 52 -12.04 8.94 -5.50
CA ASN A 52 -11.23 8.27 -6.51
C ASN A 52 -10.33 7.21 -5.90
N LEU A 53 -9.72 7.48 -4.75
CA LEU A 53 -8.93 6.49 -4.03
C LEU A 53 -9.76 5.25 -3.62
N CYS A 54 -10.99 5.45 -3.14
CA CYS A 54 -11.93 4.37 -2.84
C CYS A 54 -12.19 3.49 -4.07
N LYS A 55 -12.41 4.10 -5.23
CA LYS A 55 -12.64 3.36 -6.47
C LYS A 55 -11.41 2.57 -6.90
N ASN A 56 -10.25 3.23 -6.86
CA ASN A 56 -8.98 2.61 -7.20
C ASN A 56 -8.72 1.42 -6.28
N PHE A 57 -8.98 1.57 -4.98
CA PHE A 57 -8.92 0.47 -4.01
C PHE A 57 -9.84 -0.70 -4.38
N VAL A 58 -11.10 -0.43 -4.73
CA VAL A 58 -12.06 -1.49 -5.12
C VAL A 58 -11.60 -2.22 -6.38
N VAL A 59 -11.18 -1.48 -7.41
CA VAL A 59 -10.62 -2.06 -8.64
C VAL A 59 -9.43 -2.97 -8.32
N PHE A 60 -8.53 -2.48 -7.46
CA PHE A 60 -7.35 -3.22 -7.08
C PHE A 60 -7.72 -4.51 -6.33
N LEU A 61 -8.62 -4.40 -5.36
CA LEU A 61 -9.12 -5.54 -4.58
C LEU A 61 -9.78 -6.62 -5.46
N GLU A 62 -10.68 -6.24 -6.38
CA GLU A 62 -11.35 -7.19 -7.27
C GLU A 62 -10.36 -7.91 -8.20
N LYS A 63 -9.38 -7.18 -8.75
CA LYS A 63 -8.33 -7.79 -9.57
C LYS A 63 -7.51 -8.82 -8.80
N LEU A 64 -7.14 -8.49 -7.57
CA LEU A 64 -6.35 -9.36 -6.72
C LEU A 64 -7.13 -10.59 -6.27
N GLN A 65 -8.41 -10.43 -5.96
CA GLN A 65 -9.31 -11.56 -5.71
C GLN A 65 -9.35 -12.51 -6.91
N ALA A 66 -9.49 -11.98 -8.13
CA ALA A 66 -9.53 -12.80 -9.34
C ALA A 66 -8.18 -13.47 -9.66
N ALA A 67 -7.06 -12.80 -9.39
CA ALA A 67 -5.72 -13.31 -9.70
C ALA A 67 -5.22 -14.38 -8.71
N TYR A 68 -5.59 -14.27 -7.43
CA TYR A 68 -5.04 -15.11 -6.35
C TYR A 68 -6.09 -15.91 -5.59
N GLU A 69 -7.28 -16.14 -6.16
CA GLU A 69 -8.36 -16.93 -5.52
C GLU A 69 -7.87 -18.28 -4.95
N ASN A 70 -6.92 -18.92 -5.63
CA ASN A 70 -6.37 -20.23 -5.26
C ASN A 70 -5.00 -20.17 -4.53
N ASP A 71 -4.38 -19.00 -4.40
CA ASP A 71 -3.07 -18.82 -3.74
C ASP A 71 -3.26 -18.02 -2.45
N THR A 72 -3.62 -18.72 -1.37
CA THR A 72 -3.96 -18.11 -0.08
C THR A 72 -2.80 -17.33 0.55
N THR A 73 -1.56 -17.75 0.30
CA THR A 73 -0.36 -17.06 0.80
C THR A 73 -0.16 -15.73 0.09
N LYS A 74 -0.17 -15.70 -1.25
CA LYS A 74 -0.08 -14.44 -2.01
C LYS A 74 -1.28 -13.54 -1.74
N TYR A 75 -2.47 -14.12 -1.70
CA TYR A 75 -3.70 -13.39 -1.38
C TYR A 75 -3.59 -12.64 -0.04
N SER A 76 -3.07 -13.28 1.01
CA SER A 76 -2.88 -12.62 2.31
C SER A 76 -1.89 -11.45 2.23
N LYS A 77 -0.73 -11.65 1.58
CA LYS A 77 0.26 -10.57 1.40
C LYS A 77 -0.30 -9.40 0.59
N TYR A 78 -1.13 -9.69 -0.41
CA TYR A 78 -1.78 -8.69 -1.24
C TYR A 78 -2.80 -7.85 -0.50
N ILE A 79 -3.65 -8.48 0.34
CA ILE A 79 -4.59 -7.74 1.18
C ILE A 79 -3.86 -6.82 2.15
N GLU A 80 -2.77 -7.31 2.75
CA GLU A 80 -1.94 -6.51 3.64
C GLU A 80 -1.27 -5.34 2.90
N TYR A 81 -0.75 -5.58 1.69
CA TYR A 81 -0.25 -4.51 0.82
C TYR A 81 -1.33 -3.48 0.49
N LEU A 82 -2.56 -3.90 0.18
CA LEU A 82 -3.66 -2.96 -0.09
C LEU A 82 -3.99 -2.09 1.13
N ASN A 83 -3.94 -2.64 2.34
CA ASN A 83 -4.11 -1.86 3.57
C ASN A 83 -2.99 -0.83 3.72
N PHE A 84 -1.74 -1.21 3.47
CA PHE A 84 -0.63 -0.28 3.45
C PHE A 84 -0.80 0.80 2.38
N TRP A 85 -1.06 0.40 1.13
CA TRP A 85 -1.17 1.28 -0.03
C TRP A 85 -2.30 2.31 0.15
N LEU A 86 -3.47 1.87 0.63
CA LEU A 86 -4.59 2.75 0.88
C LEU A 86 -4.27 3.77 1.99
N THR A 87 -3.55 3.35 3.05
CA THR A 87 -3.08 4.27 4.09
C THR A 87 -2.10 5.27 3.51
N TYR A 88 -1.09 4.80 2.77
CA TYR A 88 -0.04 5.64 2.16
C TYR A 88 -0.62 6.70 1.21
N LYS A 89 -1.58 6.33 0.37
CA LYS A 89 -2.28 7.30 -0.50
C LYS A 89 -3.18 8.25 0.30
N SER A 90 -3.81 7.77 1.36
CA SER A 90 -4.68 8.60 2.20
C SER A 90 -3.89 9.65 2.99
N THR A 91 -2.73 9.30 3.56
CA THR A 91 -1.89 10.22 4.31
C THR A 91 -1.30 11.32 3.44
N ALA A 92 -1.04 11.05 2.15
CA ALA A 92 -0.62 12.06 1.18
C ALA A 92 -1.65 13.19 0.97
N THR A 93 -2.92 12.99 1.38
CA THR A 93 -3.96 14.03 1.35
C THR A 93 -3.90 14.99 2.55
N GLY A 94 -2.98 14.77 3.50
CA GLY A 94 -2.80 15.61 4.69
C GLY A 94 -3.89 15.46 5.75
N LYS A 95 -4.69 14.39 5.68
CA LYS A 95 -5.77 14.12 6.64
C LYS A 95 -5.26 13.42 7.89
N SER A 96 -5.97 13.59 9.00
CA SER A 96 -5.62 12.96 10.27
C SER A 96 -5.89 11.45 10.25
N ASP A 97 -5.19 10.71 11.11
CA ASP A 97 -5.37 9.27 11.28
C ASP A 97 -6.83 8.89 11.61
N ASP A 98 -7.53 9.71 12.40
CA ASP A 98 -8.94 9.49 12.72
C ASP A 98 -9.84 9.62 11.49
N TYR A 99 -9.55 10.58 10.62
CA TYR A 99 -10.29 10.75 9.37
C TYR A 99 -10.05 9.57 8.42
N ILE A 100 -8.79 9.11 8.31
CA ILE A 100 -8.45 7.93 7.53
C ILE A 100 -9.12 6.68 8.12
N THR A 101 -9.19 6.54 9.45
CA THR A 101 -9.88 5.41 10.09
C THR A 101 -11.35 5.35 9.71
N LYS A 102 -12.06 6.49 9.76
CA LYS A 102 -13.45 6.58 9.32
C LYS A 102 -13.62 6.23 7.84
N PHE A 103 -12.62 6.53 7.02
CA PHE A 103 -12.64 6.17 5.60
C PHE A 103 -12.55 4.66 5.39
N TYR A 104 -11.72 3.95 6.17
CA TYR A 104 -11.70 2.48 6.16
C TYR A 104 -13.03 1.88 6.61
N GLU A 105 -13.61 2.38 7.71
CA GLU A 105 -14.92 1.93 8.19
C GLU A 105 -16.02 2.14 7.13
N PHE A 106 -15.96 3.26 6.40
CA PHE A 106 -16.86 3.51 5.28
C PHE A 106 -16.74 2.43 4.20
N ILE A 107 -15.52 2.10 3.76
CA ILE A 107 -15.30 1.04 2.76
C ILE A 107 -15.82 -0.31 3.27
N GLN A 108 -15.44 -0.68 4.50
CA GLN A 108 -15.86 -1.90 5.18
C GLN A 108 -17.38 -2.09 5.24
N ASN A 109 -18.12 -1.00 5.46
CA ASN A 109 -19.57 -1.06 5.64
C ASN A 109 -20.36 -1.03 4.33
N ASN A 110 -19.74 -0.60 3.23
CA ASN A 110 -20.45 -0.35 1.97
C ASN A 110 -20.03 -1.26 0.80
N TYR A 111 -18.88 -1.93 0.88
CA TYR A 111 -18.46 -2.83 -0.19
C TYR A 111 -19.20 -4.18 -0.11
N LYS A 112 -20.14 -4.34 -1.04
CA LYS A 112 -21.09 -5.47 -1.07
C LYS A 112 -20.46 -6.82 -1.45
N ALA A 113 -19.27 -6.81 -2.05
CA ALA A 113 -18.56 -8.04 -2.42
C ALA A 113 -17.77 -8.65 -1.25
N PHE A 114 -17.79 -8.02 -0.06
CA PHE A 114 -17.32 -8.74 1.13
C PHE A 114 -18.21 -9.96 1.37
N PRO A 115 -17.62 -11.17 1.51
CA PRO A 115 -18.40 -12.37 1.76
C PRO A 115 -19.25 -12.22 3.03
N PRO A 116 -20.44 -12.86 3.10
CA PRO A 116 -21.33 -12.77 4.26
C PRO A 116 -20.68 -13.20 5.59
N ASP A 117 -19.65 -14.06 5.54
CA ASP A 117 -18.86 -14.47 6.71
C ASP A 117 -17.96 -13.36 7.29
N GLY A 118 -17.88 -12.22 6.59
CA GLY A 118 -17.13 -11.03 6.99
C GLY A 118 -15.62 -11.25 7.10
N GLU A 119 -15.06 -12.32 6.54
CA GLU A 119 -13.62 -12.59 6.62
C GLU A 119 -12.82 -11.45 5.99
N LEU A 120 -13.11 -11.11 4.74
CA LEU A 120 -12.39 -10.05 4.03
C LEU A 120 -12.63 -8.68 4.67
N LYS A 121 -13.85 -8.39 5.14
CA LYS A 121 -14.18 -7.15 5.86
C LYS A 121 -13.27 -6.96 7.09
N ARG A 122 -12.97 -8.04 7.82
CA ARG A 122 -12.08 -8.03 8.99
C ARG A 122 -10.59 -7.89 8.64
N LYS A 123 -10.22 -8.21 7.41
CA LYS A 123 -8.84 -8.08 6.91
C LYS A 123 -8.53 -6.72 6.31
N ILE A 124 -9.53 -5.90 5.99
CA ILE A 124 -9.30 -4.50 5.58
C ILE A 124 -9.16 -3.66 6.84
N TYR A 125 -8.04 -2.96 7.04
CA TYR A 125 -7.83 -2.14 8.24
C TYR A 125 -6.79 -1.04 8.02
N HIS A 126 -6.88 0.00 8.84
CA HIS A 126 -5.98 1.14 8.81
C HIS A 126 -4.68 0.83 9.57
N ILE A 127 -3.54 0.78 8.88
CA ILE A 127 -2.21 0.62 9.48
C ILE A 127 -1.76 1.98 10.01
N LYS A 128 -1.38 2.09 11.28
CA LYS A 128 -1.12 3.38 11.94
C LYS A 128 0.27 3.51 12.53
N GLY A 129 0.64 4.76 12.83
CA GLY A 129 1.75 5.10 13.69
C GLY A 129 3.09 4.53 13.21
N LYS A 130 3.86 3.97 14.14
CA LYS A 130 5.24 3.50 13.89
C LYS A 130 5.32 2.46 12.79
N SER A 131 4.45 1.45 12.79
CA SER A 131 4.44 0.40 11.76
C SER A 131 4.23 0.99 10.36
N PHE A 132 3.25 1.88 10.20
CA PHE A 132 3.01 2.57 8.92
C PHE A 132 4.23 3.40 8.49
N ASN A 133 4.83 4.16 9.40
CA ASN A 133 5.98 5.01 9.09
C ASN A 133 7.19 4.18 8.61
N ASN A 134 7.38 2.98 9.14
CA ASN A 134 8.48 2.10 8.76
C ASN A 134 8.23 1.40 7.44
N MET A 135 7.02 0.92 7.24
CA MET A 135 6.58 0.36 5.97
C MET A 135 6.71 1.40 4.85
N SER A 136 6.42 2.68 5.13
CA SER A 136 6.56 3.77 4.16
C SER A 136 8.00 3.96 3.68
N ILE A 137 9.00 3.81 4.58
CA ILE A 137 10.41 3.88 4.20
C ILE A 137 10.76 2.75 3.23
N LEU A 138 10.33 1.52 3.52
CA LEU A 138 10.59 0.38 2.65
C LEU A 138 9.89 0.53 1.31
N TYR A 139 8.61 0.93 1.33
CA TYR A 139 7.85 1.20 0.12
C TYR A 139 8.56 2.23 -0.78
N ASP A 140 9.02 3.34 -0.21
CA ASP A 140 9.72 4.37 -0.97
C ASP A 140 11.02 3.84 -1.57
N LEU A 141 11.77 3.00 -0.84
CA LEU A 141 12.99 2.36 -1.32
C LEU A 141 12.73 1.42 -2.50
N TYR A 142 11.74 0.53 -2.39
CA TYR A 142 11.34 -0.35 -3.49
C TYR A 142 10.80 0.46 -4.69
N ARG A 143 9.95 1.46 -4.44
CA ARG A 143 9.38 2.31 -5.49
C ARG A 143 10.46 3.05 -6.25
N LEU A 144 11.42 3.62 -5.53
CA LEU A 144 12.61 4.23 -6.12
C LEU A 144 13.33 3.21 -7.01
N TYR A 145 13.69 2.04 -6.47
CA TYR A 145 14.38 1.01 -7.25
C TYR A 145 13.66 0.69 -8.58
N TYR A 146 12.37 0.35 -8.54
CA TYR A 146 11.63 -0.01 -9.76
C TYR A 146 11.42 1.20 -10.70
N GLU A 147 11.43 2.42 -10.20
CA GLU A 147 11.39 3.60 -11.06
C GLU A 147 12.69 3.85 -11.84
N ILE A 148 13.86 3.49 -11.29
CA ILE A 148 15.15 3.75 -11.97
C ILE A 148 15.51 2.68 -12.98
N ILE A 149 15.19 1.40 -12.74
CA ILE A 149 15.47 0.33 -13.72
C ILE A 149 14.79 0.60 -15.08
N HIS A 150 13.75 1.43 -15.10
CA HIS A 150 13.01 1.81 -16.30
C HIS A 150 13.35 3.23 -16.85
N LYS A 151 14.35 3.96 -16.31
CA LYS A 151 14.67 5.35 -16.69
C LYS A 151 16.13 5.57 -17.10
N SER A 152 16.38 6.59 -17.95
CA SER A 152 17.71 6.94 -18.50
C SER A 152 18.68 7.59 -17.49
N GLN A 153 19.98 7.53 -17.81
CA GLN A 153 21.14 7.97 -17.02
C GLN A 153 21.03 9.39 -16.40
N GLU A 154 20.32 10.32 -17.04
CA GLU A 154 20.25 11.74 -16.63
C GLU A 154 19.40 11.96 -15.35
N LYS A 155 18.59 10.96 -14.95
CA LYS A 155 17.79 10.99 -13.72
C LYS A 155 18.51 10.39 -12.50
N CYS A 156 19.75 9.90 -12.68
CA CYS A 156 20.46 9.12 -11.66
C CYS A 156 20.86 9.93 -10.41
N ASP A 157 21.28 11.18 -10.52
CA ASP A 157 21.79 11.91 -9.34
C ASP A 157 20.69 12.27 -8.34
N LYS A 158 19.56 12.79 -8.84
CA LYS A 158 18.38 13.08 -8.00
C LYS A 158 17.81 11.80 -7.39
N PHE A 159 17.84 10.73 -8.15
CA PHE A 159 17.46 9.41 -7.68
C PHE A 159 18.36 8.93 -6.54
N HIS A 160 19.67 8.90 -6.80
CA HIS A 160 20.67 8.43 -5.84
C HIS A 160 20.58 9.21 -4.55
N LYS A 161 20.40 10.55 -4.62
CA LYS A 161 20.19 11.38 -3.45
C LYS A 161 18.97 10.92 -2.64
N LYS A 162 17.80 10.76 -3.25
CA LYS A 162 16.57 10.31 -2.56
C LYS A 162 16.71 8.91 -1.99
N PHE A 163 17.34 8.01 -2.75
CA PHE A 163 17.60 6.64 -2.30
C PHE A 163 18.47 6.63 -1.05
N MET A 164 19.58 7.37 -1.07
CA MET A 164 20.50 7.48 0.07
C MET A 164 19.84 8.14 1.28
N GLU A 165 19.03 9.19 1.08
CA GLU A 165 18.27 9.84 2.15
C GLU A 165 17.30 8.86 2.83
N ASN A 166 16.51 8.11 2.06
CA ASN A 166 15.56 7.14 2.60
C ASN A 166 16.26 5.94 3.25
N TYR A 167 17.33 5.43 2.65
CA TYR A 167 18.07 4.29 3.19
C TYR A 167 18.75 4.66 4.51
N ASN A 168 19.41 5.83 4.58
CA ASN A 168 20.03 6.31 5.81
C ASN A 168 19.00 6.59 6.92
N LEU A 169 17.82 7.09 6.57
CA LEU A 169 16.72 7.23 7.52
C LEU A 169 16.29 5.87 8.09
N GLY A 170 16.14 4.85 7.23
CA GLY A 170 15.84 3.48 7.66
C GLY A 170 16.91 2.91 8.59
N ILE A 171 18.18 3.10 8.25
CA ILE A 171 19.33 2.68 9.07
C ILE A 171 19.30 3.38 10.44
N SER A 172 19.10 4.69 10.47
CA SER A 172 19.01 5.45 11.73
C SER A 172 17.92 4.88 12.63
N LYS A 173 16.72 4.64 12.09
CA LYS A 173 15.59 4.10 12.87
C LYS A 173 15.80 2.67 13.36
N CYS A 174 16.46 1.84 12.55
CA CYS A 174 16.86 0.49 12.95
C CYS A 174 17.74 0.53 14.21
N TYR A 175 18.67 1.48 14.32
CA TYR A 175 19.57 1.60 15.46
C TYR A 175 19.02 2.40 16.65
N THR A 176 18.07 3.32 16.44
CA THR A 176 17.55 4.19 17.52
C THR A 176 16.24 3.73 18.12
N ASP A 177 15.39 3.02 17.37
CA ASP A 177 13.98 2.86 17.77
C ASP A 177 13.40 1.46 17.55
N GLU A 178 13.79 0.71 16.50
CA GLU A 178 12.94 -0.38 15.99
C GLU A 178 13.69 -1.58 15.34
N GLU A 179 13.91 -2.65 16.12
CA GLU A 179 14.41 -3.95 15.64
C GLU A 179 13.59 -4.49 14.46
N LYS A 180 12.29 -4.17 14.42
CA LYS A 180 11.33 -4.64 13.40
C LYS A 180 11.54 -4.03 12.01
N LEU A 181 12.24 -2.89 11.88
CA LEU A 181 12.61 -2.34 10.57
C LEU A 181 13.95 -2.89 10.08
N CYS A 182 14.85 -3.29 10.98
CA CYS A 182 16.18 -3.77 10.63
C CYS A 182 16.15 -4.97 9.69
N THR A 183 15.39 -6.01 10.03
CA THR A 183 15.33 -7.24 9.23
C THR A 183 14.75 -6.98 7.83
N PRO A 184 13.59 -6.31 7.68
CA PRO A 184 13.08 -5.93 6.36
C PRO A 184 14.03 -5.02 5.56
N LEU A 185 14.74 -4.10 6.22
CA LEU A 185 15.71 -3.23 5.55
C LEU A 185 16.93 -4.00 5.04
N GLU A 186 17.40 -4.98 5.80
CA GLU A 186 18.46 -5.90 5.36
C GLU A 186 18.02 -6.73 4.16
N LYS A 187 16.77 -7.24 4.17
CA LYS A 187 16.19 -7.92 3.00
C LYS A 187 16.16 -7.02 1.77
N PHE A 188 15.74 -5.76 1.92
CA PHE A 188 15.78 -4.78 0.83
C PHE A 188 17.21 -4.58 0.30
N LYS A 189 18.20 -4.45 1.19
CA LYS A 189 19.61 -4.32 0.79
C LYS A 189 20.07 -5.53 -0.02
N GLN A 190 19.78 -6.75 0.45
CA GLN A 190 20.12 -7.98 -0.28
C GLN A 190 19.47 -8.01 -1.67
N PHE A 191 18.18 -7.67 -1.74
CA PHE A 191 17.47 -7.52 -3.00
C PHE A 191 18.15 -6.51 -3.93
N TYR A 192 18.51 -5.33 -3.43
CA TYR A 192 19.19 -4.30 -4.21
C TYR A 192 20.56 -4.77 -4.72
N ASP A 193 21.36 -5.38 -3.84
CA ASP A 193 22.71 -5.85 -4.18
C ASP A 193 22.69 -6.96 -5.24
N ILE A 194 21.68 -7.85 -5.21
CA ILE A 194 21.49 -8.89 -6.23
C ILE A 194 21.10 -8.26 -7.57
N ASN A 195 20.16 -7.31 -7.58
CA ASN A 195 19.56 -6.84 -8.82
C ASN A 195 20.23 -5.59 -9.43
N ARG A 196 21.13 -4.91 -8.72
CA ARG A 196 21.89 -3.76 -9.28
C ARG A 196 23.03 -4.15 -10.22
N SER A 197 23.39 -5.44 -10.25
CA SER A 197 24.47 -5.99 -11.08
C SER A 197 23.99 -6.69 -12.36
N SER A 198 22.67 -6.72 -12.56
CA SER A 198 21.99 -7.21 -13.77
C SER A 198 21.75 -6.07 -14.75
#